data_AF-A0A0Q5V4S3-F1
#
_entry.id   AF-A0A0Q5V4S3-F1
#
_cell.length_a   1.000
_cell.length_b   1.000
_cell.length_c   1.000
_cell.angle_alpha   90.00
_cell.angle_beta   90.00
_cell.angle_gamma   90.00
#
_symmetry.space_group_name_H-M   'P 1'
#
loop_
_entity.id
_entity.type
_entity.pdbx_description
1 polymer ?
#
loop_
_entity_poly.entity_id
_entity_poly.type
_entity_poly.pdbx_seq_one_letter_code
_entity_poly.pdbx_strand_id
1 'polypeptide(L)'
;MLDPVDVIIRPLTEILIDASCPERFDFLNIDVEGLESEVISSLDFERFRPRLIACETIVKNVREALALPVVGQIEALGYKLVGMTGHDSFFIDAQR
;
A
#
# COMPACT_ATOMS: atom_id res chain seq x y z
N MET A 1 -27.90 10.03 -3.74
CA MET A 1 -26.96 9.16 -2.98
C MET A 1 -27.17 7.75 -3.48
N LEU A 2 -26.10 6.99 -3.64
CA LEU A 2 -26.19 5.55 -3.92
C LEU A 2 -26.52 4.83 -2.61
N ASP A 3 -27.23 3.70 -2.70
CA ASP A 3 -27.48 2.85 -1.56
C ASP A 3 -26.17 2.13 -1.15
N PRO A 4 -25.91 1.96 0.17
CA PRO A 4 -24.74 1.22 0.63
C PRO A 4 -24.82 -0.24 0.16
N VAL A 5 -23.66 -0.80 -0.21
CA VAL A 5 -23.50 -2.19 -0.66
C VAL A 5 -22.53 -2.89 0.28
N ASP A 6 -22.90 -4.09 0.74
CA ASP A 6 -21.99 -4.93 1.50
C ASP A 6 -20.94 -5.55 0.59
N VAL A 7 -19.66 -5.43 0.98
CA VAL A 7 -18.51 -6.00 0.26
C VAL A 7 -17.75 -6.99 1.14
N ILE A 8 -17.26 -8.07 0.54
CA ILE A 8 -16.42 -9.05 1.23
C ILE A 8 -15.00 -8.51 1.28
N ILE A 9 -14.42 -8.43 2.49
CA ILE A 9 -13.02 -8.05 2.72
C ILE A 9 -12.17 -9.32 2.81
N ARG A 10 -10.99 -9.31 2.18
CA ARG A 10 -10.01 -10.39 2.23
C ARG A 10 -8.59 -9.83 2.42
N PRO A 11 -7.69 -10.56 3.11
CA PRO A 11 -6.27 -10.20 3.17
C PRO A 11 -5.63 -10.13 1.78
N LEU A 12 -4.79 -9.13 1.54
CA LEU A 12 -4.11 -8.97 0.25
C LEU A 12 -3.26 -10.19 -0.11
N THR A 13 -2.59 -10.80 0.89
CA THR A 13 -1.81 -12.04 0.68
C THR A 13 -2.63 -13.14 0.03
N GLU A 14 -3.87 -13.37 0.49
CA GLU A 14 -4.72 -14.42 -0.07
C GLU A 14 -5.16 -14.10 -1.50
N ILE A 15 -5.49 -12.83 -1.76
CA ILE A 15 -5.85 -12.36 -3.10
C ILE A 15 -4.69 -12.60 -4.08
N LEU A 16 -3.46 -12.28 -3.68
CA LEU A 16 -2.28 -12.50 -4.53
C LEU A 16 -1.97 -13.98 -4.76
N ILE A 17 -2.18 -14.84 -3.75
CA ILE A 17 -2.05 -16.30 -3.87
C ILE A 17 -3.06 -16.83 -4.89
N ASP A 18 -4.34 -16.50 -4.73
CA ASP A 18 -5.41 -16.98 -5.59
C ASP A 18 -5.21 -16.52 -7.04
N ALA A 19 -4.71 -15.30 -7.22
CA ALA A 19 -4.38 -14.74 -8.52
C ALA A 19 -3.11 -15.33 -9.16
N SER A 20 -2.40 -16.24 -8.47
CA SER A 20 -1.09 -16.75 -8.89
C SER A 20 -0.09 -15.62 -9.20
N CYS A 21 -0.12 -14.56 -8.38
CA CYS A 21 0.76 -13.42 -8.53
C CYS A 21 2.23 -13.84 -8.35
N PRO A 22 3.17 -13.33 -9.15
CA PRO A 22 4.59 -13.52 -8.89
C PRO A 22 4.99 -12.95 -7.53
N GLU A 23 5.84 -13.67 -6.79
CA GLU A 23 6.40 -13.20 -5.51
C GLU A 23 7.19 -11.89 -5.66
N ARG A 24 7.77 -11.66 -6.84
CA ARG A 24 8.49 -10.44 -7.18
C ARG A 24 7.84 -9.78 -8.38
N PHE A 25 7.34 -8.57 -8.17
CA PHE A 25 6.76 -7.73 -9.22
C PHE A 25 7.20 -6.28 -9.04
N ASP A 26 7.01 -5.46 -10.07
CA ASP A 26 7.59 -4.12 -10.10
C ASP A 26 6.74 -3.08 -9.37
N PHE A 27 5.42 -3.23 -9.34
CA PHE A 27 4.53 -2.16 -8.90
C PHE A 27 3.28 -2.67 -8.18
N LEU A 28 3.02 -2.13 -6.99
CA LEU A 28 1.78 -2.28 -6.23
C LEU A 28 1.13 -0.90 -6.09
N ASN A 29 -0.14 -0.77 -6.50
CA ASN A 29 -0.95 0.41 -6.22
C ASN A 29 -2.03 0.06 -5.19
N ILE A 30 -2.21 0.91 -4.20
CA ILE A 30 -3.15 0.74 -3.08
C ILE A 30 -3.98 2.01 -2.99
N ASP A 31 -5.27 1.85 -3.26
CA ASP A 31 -6.32 2.87 -3.15
C ASP A 31 -7.58 2.07 -2.77
N VAL A 32 -7.91 2.05 -1.46
CA VAL A 32 -8.87 1.11 -0.86
C VAL A 32 -9.84 1.81 0.08
N GLU A 33 -10.21 3.05 -0.25
CA GLU A 33 -11.24 3.83 0.43
C GLU A 33 -11.01 3.98 1.95
N GLY A 34 -9.74 4.13 2.35
CA GLY A 34 -9.35 4.38 3.74
C GLY A 34 -8.86 3.17 4.54
N LEU A 35 -8.72 1.99 3.89
CA LEU A 35 -8.21 0.75 4.50
C LEU A 35 -6.73 0.47 4.17
N GLU A 36 -5.97 1.49 3.78
CA GLU A 36 -4.61 1.32 3.25
C GLU A 36 -3.69 0.67 4.30
N SER A 37 -3.82 1.06 5.57
CA SER A 37 -3.06 0.49 6.69
C SER A 37 -3.37 -0.99 6.93
N GLU A 38 -4.63 -1.38 6.85
CA GLU A 38 -5.11 -2.76 6.98
C GLU A 38 -4.61 -3.61 5.81
N VAL A 39 -4.66 -3.07 4.59
CA VAL A 39 -4.15 -3.75 3.38
C VAL A 39 -2.65 -3.99 3.48
N ILE A 40 -1.87 -2.96 3.86
CA ILE A 40 -0.43 -3.11 4.12
C ILE A 40 -0.16 -4.17 5.19
N SER A 41 -0.91 -4.14 6.31
CA SER A 41 -0.72 -5.10 7.40
C SER A 41 -1.10 -6.54 7.02
N SER A 42 -1.93 -6.71 5.99
CA SER A 42 -2.42 -8.01 5.53
C SER A 42 -1.52 -8.69 4.48
N LEU A 43 -0.49 -8.00 4.01
CA LEU A 43 0.45 -8.51 3.01
C LEU A 43 1.68 -9.16 3.67
N ASP A 44 1.99 -10.39 3.28
CA ASP A 44 3.24 -11.07 3.60
C ASP A 44 4.37 -10.52 2.72
N PHE A 45 5.10 -9.53 3.22
CA PHE A 45 6.21 -8.87 2.52
C PHE A 45 7.49 -9.69 2.42
N GLU A 46 7.60 -10.79 3.17
CA GLU A 46 8.69 -11.76 3.00
C GLU A 46 8.46 -12.61 1.75
N ARG A 47 7.18 -12.93 1.47
CA ARG A 47 6.78 -13.66 0.26
C ARG A 47 6.59 -12.76 -0.96
N PHE A 48 5.79 -11.70 -0.84
CA PHE A 48 5.43 -10.80 -1.93
C PHE A 48 6.12 -9.46 -1.76
N ARG A 49 7.08 -9.15 -2.63
CA ARG A 49 7.95 -7.97 -2.47
C ARG A 49 7.94 -7.07 -3.71
N PRO A 50 6.96 -6.15 -3.83
CA PRO A 50 6.92 -5.18 -4.92
C PRO A 50 8.15 -4.28 -4.90
N ARG A 51 8.65 -3.85 -6.07
CA ARG A 51 9.75 -2.87 -6.16
C ARG A 51 9.30 -1.45 -5.80
N LEU A 52 8.11 -1.05 -6.25
CA LEU A 52 7.51 0.26 -6.02
C LEU A 52 6.10 0.09 -5.45
N ILE A 53 5.75 0.86 -4.43
CA ILE A 53 4.40 0.97 -3.88
C ILE A 53 3.90 2.40 -4.12
N ALA A 54 2.73 2.55 -4.70
CA ALA A 54 1.96 3.80 -4.67
C ALA A 54 0.77 3.60 -3.73
N CYS A 55 0.69 4.40 -2.68
CA CYS A 55 -0.35 4.29 -1.67
C CYS A 55 -1.13 5.59 -1.56
N GLU A 56 -2.45 5.52 -1.61
CA GLU A 56 -3.30 6.67 -1.35
C GLU A 56 -3.03 7.19 0.07
N THR A 57 -2.87 8.51 0.19
CA THR A 57 -2.58 9.21 1.44
C THR A 57 -3.29 10.57 1.56
N ILE A 58 -3.90 11.10 0.48
CA ILE A 58 -4.60 12.39 0.36
C ILE A 58 -4.06 13.46 1.33
N VAL A 59 -2.96 14.11 0.93
CA VAL A 59 -2.25 15.10 1.76
C VAL A 59 -1.93 16.37 0.99
N LYS A 60 -1.69 17.47 1.71
CA LYS A 60 -1.31 18.76 1.10
C LYS A 60 0.19 18.95 1.00
N ASN A 61 0.97 18.24 1.81
CA ASN A 61 2.42 18.40 1.88
C ASN A 61 3.09 17.19 2.53
N VAL A 62 4.42 17.15 2.42
CA VAL A 62 5.23 16.03 2.94
C VAL A 62 5.12 15.81 4.45
N ARG A 63 4.89 16.86 5.24
CA ARG A 63 4.78 16.72 6.69
C ARG A 63 3.50 15.99 7.07
N GLU A 64 2.41 16.22 6.34
CA GLU A 64 1.16 15.49 6.51
C GLU A 64 1.34 14.02 6.14
N ALA A 65 2.00 13.70 5.00
CA ALA A 65 2.27 12.32 4.61
C ALA A 65 3.03 11.56 5.70
N LEU A 66 4.14 12.13 6.18
CA LEU A 66 5.00 11.51 7.19
C LEU A 66 4.30 11.31 8.55
N ALA A 67 3.16 11.95 8.80
CA ALA A 67 2.37 11.77 10.01
C ALA A 67 1.36 10.63 9.90
N LEU A 68 1.14 10.07 8.70
CA LEU A 68 0.15 9.01 8.48
C LEU A 68 0.68 7.65 8.96
N PRO A 69 -0.14 6.83 9.64
CA PRO A 69 0.26 5.50 10.07
C PRO A 69 0.75 4.60 8.95
N VAL A 70 0.06 4.60 7.79
CA VAL A 70 0.41 3.77 6.63
C VAL A 70 1.81 4.06 6.10
N VAL A 71 2.23 5.33 6.12
CA VAL A 71 3.58 5.75 5.70
C VAL A 71 4.62 5.15 6.63
N GLY A 72 4.41 5.26 7.95
CA GLY A 72 5.29 4.64 8.95
C GLY A 72 5.33 3.11 8.85
N GLN A 73 4.21 2.45 8.54
CA GLN A 73 4.15 1.00 8.31
C GLN A 73 4.99 0.59 7.10
N ILE A 74 4.84 1.28 5.97
CA ILE A 74 5.59 1.00 4.74
C ILE A 74 7.10 1.25 4.96
N GLU A 75 7.48 2.32 5.66
CA GLU A 75 8.88 2.58 5.99
C GLU A 75 9.48 1.50 6.92
N ALA A 76 8.71 1.01 7.89
CA ALA A 76 9.15 -0.07 8.78
C ALA A 76 9.40 -1.40 8.05
N LEU A 77 8.77 -1.61 6.90
CA LEU A 77 8.99 -2.77 6.01
C LEU A 77 10.27 -2.64 5.15
N GLY A 78 11.00 -1.53 5.28
CA GLY A 78 12.24 -1.27 4.55
C GLY A 78 12.04 -0.57 3.22
N TYR A 79 10.91 0.07 2.99
CA TYR A 79 10.69 0.94 1.84
C TYR A 79 11.03 2.40 2.18
N LYS A 80 11.33 3.21 1.15
CA LYS A 80 11.64 4.64 1.30
C LYS A 80 10.63 5.48 0.54
N LEU A 81 10.05 6.49 1.19
CA LEU A 81 9.25 7.51 0.52
C LEU A 81 10.16 8.31 -0.45
N VAL A 82 9.86 8.24 -1.75
CA VAL A 82 10.64 8.89 -2.81
C VAL A 82 9.90 10.04 -3.51
N GLY A 83 8.59 10.14 -3.31
CA GLY A 83 7.78 11.21 -3.88
C GLY A 83 6.34 11.14 -3.43
N MET A 84 5.58 12.19 -3.74
CA MET A 84 4.13 12.21 -3.57
C MET A 84 3.47 13.08 -4.63
N THR A 85 2.23 12.73 -4.93
CA THR A 85 1.22 13.64 -5.45
C THR A 85 0.30 14.00 -4.27
N GLY A 86 -0.56 15.01 -4.41
CA GLY A 86 -1.51 15.33 -3.33
C GLY A 86 -2.46 14.19 -2.95
N HIS A 87 -2.49 13.09 -3.73
CA HIS A 87 -3.34 11.92 -3.49
C HIS A 87 -2.50 10.68 -3.11
N ASP A 88 -1.36 10.47 -3.76
CA ASP A 88 -0.54 9.27 -3.59
C ASP A 88 0.84 9.57 -3.01
N SER A 89 1.32 8.68 -2.16
CA SER A 89 2.72 8.62 -1.73
C SER A 89 3.43 7.43 -2.39
N PHE A 90 4.65 7.62 -2.88
CA PHE A 90 5.42 6.63 -3.64
C PHE A 90 6.62 6.13 -2.86
N PHE A 91 6.75 4.80 -2.76
CA PHE A 91 7.76 4.15 -1.95
C PHE A 91 8.56 3.12 -2.73
N ILE A 92 9.89 3.19 -2.68
CA ILE A 92 10.78 2.21 -3.32
C ILE A 92 11.37 1.24 -2.30
N ASP A 93 11.46 -0.04 -2.62
CA ASP A 93 12.11 -1.06 -1.77
C ASP A 93 13.59 -0.69 -1.60
N ALA A 94 14.04 -0.43 -0.38
CA ALA A 94 15.43 -0.04 -0.12
C ALA A 94 16.39 -1.23 -0.08
N GLN A 95 15.86 -2.45 -0.16
CA GLN A 95 16.64 -3.69 -0.15
C GLN A 95 17.03 -4.17 -1.57
N ARG A 96 16.66 -3.42 -2.61
CA ARG A 96 16.89 -3.75 -4.03
C ARG A 96 17.71 -2.71 -4.77
#